data_AF-A0A5Q4EWU1-F1
#
_entry.id   AF-A0A5Q4EWU1-F1
#
_cell.length_a   1.000
_cell.length_b   1.000
_cell.length_c   1.000
_cell.angle_alpha   90.00
_cell.angle_beta   90.00
_cell.angle_gamma   90.00
#
_symmetry.space_group_name_H-M   'P 1'
#
loop_
_entity.id
_entity.type
_entity.pdbx_description
1 polymer ?
#
loop_
_entity_poly.entity_id
_entity_poly.type
_entity_poly.pdbx_seq_one_letter_code
_entity_poly.pdbx_strand_id
1 'polypeptide(L)'
;MATICGYVGPDLFAGPIEMFYDWHTENGPATDLEVDRIDVDCQGTAASVRVELHNWTGHRFTDFFTLVRIDGQWQIMSKVFYLHPE
;
A
#
# COMPACT_ATOMS: atom_id res chain seq x y z
N MET A 1 -10.65 -5.07 -8.85
CA MET A 1 -9.61 -4.99 -9.91
C MET A 1 -8.23 -4.75 -9.32
N ALA A 2 -8.12 -4.12 -8.15
CA ALA A 2 -6.82 -3.93 -7.51
C ALA A 2 -6.29 -5.21 -6.85
N THR A 3 -4.97 -5.29 -6.74
CA THR A 3 -4.26 -6.39 -6.07
C THR A 3 -3.34 -5.84 -4.98
N ILE A 4 -2.97 -6.72 -4.06
CA ILE A 4 -1.91 -6.47 -3.08
C ILE A 4 -0.87 -7.60 -3.14
N CYS A 5 0.41 -7.27 -2.96
CA CYS A 5 1.48 -8.25 -2.91
C CYS A 5 2.63 -7.76 -2.00
N GLY A 6 3.12 -8.62 -1.13
CA GLY A 6 4.28 -8.33 -0.28
C GLY A 6 4.56 -9.50 0.65
N TYR A 7 5.63 -9.40 1.43
CA TYR A 7 5.99 -10.42 2.41
C TYR A 7 5.74 -9.92 3.82
N VAL A 8 5.17 -10.79 4.66
CA VAL A 8 5.10 -10.61 6.12
C VAL A 8 5.96 -11.70 6.74
N GLY A 9 7.18 -11.34 7.15
CA GLY A 9 8.19 -12.33 7.49
C GLY A 9 8.50 -13.24 6.30
N PRO A 10 8.46 -14.58 6.44
CA PRO A 10 8.69 -15.52 5.34
C PRO A 10 7.47 -15.73 4.44
N ASP A 11 6.28 -15.28 4.86
CA ASP A 11 5.02 -15.61 4.22
C ASP A 11 4.63 -14.59 3.15
N LEU A 12 4.34 -15.08 1.95
CA LEU A 12 3.86 -14.25 0.85
C LEU A 12 2.38 -13.90 1.05
N PHE A 13 2.11 -12.62 1.23
CA PHE A 13 0.77 -12.05 1.24
C PHE A 13 0.47 -11.46 -0.14
N ALA A 14 -0.23 -12.22 -1.00
CA ALA A 14 -0.52 -11.81 -2.36
C ALA A 14 -1.91 -12.25 -2.82
N GLY A 15 -2.68 -11.33 -3.40
CA GLY A 15 -4.01 -11.63 -3.91
C GLY A 15 -4.88 -10.41 -4.22
N PRO A 16 -6.20 -10.61 -4.31
CA PRO A 16 -7.18 -9.53 -4.45
C PRO A 16 -7.09 -8.53 -3.29
N ILE A 17 -7.34 -7.24 -3.57
CA ILE A 17 -7.23 -6.18 -2.56
C ILE A 17 -8.19 -6.38 -1.38
N GLU A 18 -9.27 -7.13 -1.57
CA GLU A 18 -10.24 -7.49 -0.54
C GLU A 18 -9.57 -8.18 0.66
N MET A 19 -8.52 -8.98 0.42
CA MET A 19 -7.74 -9.60 1.51
C MET A 19 -7.11 -8.56 2.45
N PHE A 20 -6.69 -7.41 1.91
CA PHE A 20 -6.15 -6.32 2.72
C PHE A 20 -7.24 -5.61 3.53
N TYR A 21 -8.45 -5.47 2.97
CA TYR A 21 -9.59 -4.89 3.69
C TYR A 21 -10.03 -5.76 4.87
N ASP A 22 -10.08 -7.07 4.65
CA ASP A 22 -10.39 -8.05 5.70
C ASP A 22 -9.32 -7.99 6.80
N TRP A 23 -8.03 -8.05 6.41
CA TRP A 23 -6.91 -7.92 7.35
C TRP A 23 -6.96 -6.63 8.17
N HIS A 24 -7.28 -5.49 7.54
CA HIS A 24 -7.36 -4.20 8.24
C HIS A 24 -8.58 -4.15 9.17
N THR A 25 -9.70 -4.75 8.79
CA THR A 25 -10.91 -4.85 9.63
C THR A 25 -10.61 -5.65 10.89
N GLU A 26 -9.81 -6.72 10.78
CA GLU A 26 -9.38 -7.55 11.91
C GLU A 26 -8.32 -6.87 12.80
N ASN A 27 -7.32 -6.20 12.19
CA ASN A 27 -6.24 -5.54 12.94
C ASN A 27 -6.68 -4.22 13.60
N GLY A 28 -7.67 -3.54 13.04
CA GLY A 28 -8.15 -2.25 13.52
C GLY A 28 -7.27 -1.07 13.10
N PRO A 29 -7.62 0.13 13.59
CA PRO A 29 -6.96 1.37 13.19
C PRO A 29 -5.53 1.45 13.76
N ALA A 30 -4.56 1.83 12.92
CA ALA A 30 -3.21 2.18 13.35
C ALA A 30 -3.16 3.64 13.81
N THR A 31 -3.46 3.90 15.08
CA THR A 31 -3.59 5.26 15.63
C THR A 31 -2.29 6.06 15.65
N ASP A 32 -1.15 5.37 15.69
CA ASP A 32 0.18 5.97 15.77
C ASP A 32 0.87 6.01 14.39
N LEU A 33 0.15 5.69 13.31
CA LEU A 33 0.68 5.68 11.96
C LEU A 33 1.19 7.07 11.56
N GLU A 34 2.44 7.12 11.12
CA GLU A 34 3.09 8.32 10.60
C GLU A 34 3.44 8.11 9.12
N VAL A 35 3.14 9.12 8.31
CA VAL A 35 3.56 9.16 6.90
C VAL A 35 4.79 10.06 6.82
N ASP A 36 5.93 9.52 6.39
CA ASP A 36 7.18 10.27 6.28
C ASP A 36 7.30 10.93 4.90
N ARG A 37 7.45 10.11 3.86
CA ARG A 37 7.73 10.58 2.49
C ARG A 37 6.78 9.99 1.47
N ILE A 38 6.35 10.84 0.52
CA ILE A 38 5.56 10.44 -0.63
C ILE A 38 6.29 10.88 -1.89
N ASP A 39 6.67 9.93 -2.74
CA ASP A 39 7.20 10.20 -4.09
C ASP A 39 6.13 9.85 -5.12
N VAL A 40 5.84 10.78 -6.05
CA VAL A 40 4.84 10.59 -7.11
C VAL A 40 5.49 10.81 -8.46
N ASP A 41 5.38 9.82 -9.34
CA ASP A 41 5.71 9.96 -10.77
C ASP A 41 4.43 9.78 -11.59
N CYS A 42 4.17 10.70 -12.51
CA CYS A 42 2.89 10.78 -13.22
C CYS A 42 3.10 11.16 -14.68
N GLN A 43 2.56 10.34 -15.59
CA GLN A 43 2.58 10.56 -17.02
C GLN A 43 1.17 10.39 -17.60
N GLY A 44 0.52 11.51 -17.91
CA GLY A 44 -0.82 11.53 -18.50
C GLY A 44 -1.89 10.96 -17.56
N THR A 45 -2.32 9.72 -17.82
CA THR A 45 -3.36 9.02 -17.04
C THR A 45 -2.80 7.87 -16.19
N ALA A 46 -1.48 7.68 -16.13
CA ALA A 46 -0.84 6.67 -15.31
C ALA A 46 0.09 7.32 -14.28
N ALA A 47 0.18 6.74 -13.10
CA ALA A 47 1.09 7.18 -12.05
C ALA A 47 1.67 6.01 -11.26
N SER A 48 2.86 6.22 -10.70
CA SER A 48 3.43 5.39 -9.64
C SER A 48 3.64 6.24 -8.40
N VAL A 49 3.35 5.67 -7.23
CA VAL A 49 3.50 6.36 -5.94
C VAL A 49 4.26 5.47 -4.98
N ARG A 50 5.28 6.03 -4.32
CA ARG A 50 5.95 5.40 -3.19
C ARG A 50 5.54 6.14 -1.92
N VAL A 51 5.19 5.40 -0.86
CA VAL A 51 4.85 5.95 0.46
C VAL A 51 5.69 5.27 1.53
N GLU A 52 6.38 6.08 2.34
CA GLU A 52 7.06 5.62 3.56
C GLU A 52 6.13 5.78 4.76
N LEU A 53 5.89 4.67 5.46
CA LEU A 53 4.97 4.57 6.59
C LEU A 53 5.71 4.06 7.81
N HIS A 54 5.56 4.77 8.91
CA HIS A 54 6.15 4.45 10.21
C HIS A 54 5.05 4.16 11.23
N ASN A 55 5.36 3.32 12.22
CA ASN A 55 4.48 3.01 13.34
C ASN A 55 3.08 2.49 12.93
N TRP A 56 2.97 1.82 11.77
CA TRP A 56 1.77 1.07 11.44
C TRP A 56 1.71 -0.15 12.36
N THR A 57 0.95 -0.06 13.45
CA THR A 57 0.88 -1.10 14.49
C THR A 57 2.27 -1.54 14.97
N GLY A 58 3.21 -0.58 15.09
CA GLY A 58 4.60 -0.81 15.48
C GLY A 58 5.56 -1.18 14.34
N HIS A 59 5.09 -1.29 13.10
CA HIS A 59 5.90 -1.66 11.95
C HIS A 59 6.17 -0.50 10.99
N ARG A 60 7.26 -0.64 10.23
CA ARG A 60 7.62 0.29 9.15
C ARG A 60 7.39 -0.38 7.79
N PHE A 61 6.71 0.32 6.89
CA PHE A 61 6.41 -0.15 5.55
C PHE A 61 6.89 0.84 4.50
N THR A 62 7.36 0.33 3.36
CA THR A 62 7.37 1.09 2.11
C THR A 62 6.29 0.51 1.20
N ASP A 63 5.30 1.32 0.86
CA ASP A 63 4.26 0.96 -0.10
C ASP A 63 4.59 1.53 -1.49
N PHE A 64 4.33 0.74 -2.52
CA PHE A 64 4.40 1.11 -3.93
C PHE A 64 3.04 0.91 -4.57
N PHE A 65 2.47 1.98 -5.11
CA PHE A 65 1.20 1.97 -5.81
C PHE A 65 1.38 2.21 -7.29
N THR A 66 0.57 1.55 -8.10
CA THR A 66 0.29 1.97 -9.47
C THR A 66 -1.12 2.50 -9.54
N LEU A 67 -1.31 3.61 -10.26
CA LEU A 67 -2.60 4.26 -10.40
C LEU A 67 -2.92 4.53 -11.87
N VAL A 68 -4.22 4.54 -12.17
CA VAL A 68 -4.74 4.97 -13.46
C VAL A 68 -5.88 5.96 -13.26
N ARG A 69 -5.97 6.96 -14.13
CA ARG A 69 -7.09 7.91 -14.13
C ARG A 69 -8.18 7.41 -15.08
N ILE A 70 -9.29 6.92 -14.53
CA ILE A 70 -10.48 6.45 -15.26
C ILE A 70 -11.61 7.43 -15.00
N ASP A 71 -12.27 7.90 -16.05
CA ASP A 71 -13.39 8.85 -15.98
C ASP A 71 -13.07 10.10 -15.12
N GLY A 72 -11.83 10.57 -15.23
CA GLY A 72 -11.33 11.75 -14.50
C GLY A 72 -10.91 11.49 -13.05
N GLN A 73 -11.07 10.27 -12.52
CA GLN A 73 -10.73 9.90 -11.15
C GLN A 73 -9.50 8.98 -11.10
N TRP A 74 -8.56 9.26 -10.21
CA TRP A 74 -7.43 8.38 -9.95
C TRP A 74 -7.87 7.17 -9.13
N GLN A 75 -7.51 5.98 -9.58
CA GLN A 75 -7.78 4.72 -8.92
C GLN A 75 -6.48 3.95 -8.71
N ILE A 76 -6.33 3.37 -7.51
CA ILE A 76 -5.21 2.48 -7.20
C ILE A 76 -5.47 1.13 -7.87
N MET A 77 -4.52 0.69 -8.68
CA MET A 77 -4.60 -0.55 -9.45
C MET A 77 -3.81 -1.69 -8.84
N SER A 78 -2.74 -1.38 -8.12
CA SER A 78 -1.98 -2.37 -7.37
C SER A 78 -1.26 -1.71 -6.21
N LYS A 79 -1.07 -2.48 -5.14
CA LYS A 79 -0.20 -2.16 -4.01
C LYS A 79 0.85 -3.27 -3.89
N VAL A 80 2.12 -2.91 -3.98
CA VAL A 80 3.22 -3.79 -3.56
C VAL A 80 3.84 -3.17 -2.32
N PHE A 81 4.12 -3.96 -1.29
CA PHE A 81 4.72 -3.42 -0.07
C PHE A 81 5.97 -4.17 0.36
N TYR A 82 6.83 -3.46 1.07
CA TYR A 82 7.95 -4.02 1.80
C TYR A 82 7.78 -3.73 3.29
N LEU A 83 7.65 -4.78 4.08
CA LEU A 83 7.73 -4.72 5.54
C LEU A 83 9.21 -4.69 5.93
N HIS A 84 9.65 -3.60 6.57
CA HIS A 84 11.04 -3.48 7.01
C HIS A 84 11.27 -4.34 8.27
N PRO A 85 12.50 -4.84 8.48
CA PRO A 85 12.89 -5.41 9.76
C PRO A 85 12.82 -4.35 10.88
N GLU A 86 12.56 -4.81 12.10
CA GLU A 86 12.63 -4.00 13.33
C GLU A 86 14.04 -3.48 13.62
#